data_AF-A0A101I9F0-F1
#
_entry.id   AF-A0A101I9F0-F1
#
_cell.length_a   1.000
_cell.length_b   1.000
_cell.length_c   1.000
_cell.angle_alpha   90.00
_cell.angle_beta   90.00
_cell.angle_gamma   90.00
#
_symmetry.space_group_name_H-M   'P 1'
#
loop_
_entity.id
_entity.type
_entity.pdbx_description
1 polymer ?
#
loop_
_entity_poly.entity_id
_entity_poly.type
_entity_poly.pdbx_seq_one_letter_code
_entity_poly.pdbx_strand_id
1 'polypeptide(L)'
;MSLIKPKRRRGPKLLWLILVIIVAVAVGAGYVYFTINGVKNSDEMKAGNVDYLFYWQEGADSLYYYLRTTAGGRTSVVTFPVYATIENSQEVLDPKTGASAIEIIHNWLDIKGDFSYFASLSPELIDTLTSKLGVDALNPVQLIDGMALRGFKILDYWKIADYAETFKEYDGSSTMTPRAIAVLLERLGNSSRMAYQLETSTQFPLKISIGVGGESVSRLYLKPDSLDSVKRALSN
;
A
#
# COMPACT_ATOMS: atom_id res chain seq x y z
N MET A 1 69.85 23.23 -18.72
CA MET A 1 68.80 24.23 -18.41
C MET A 1 67.46 23.51 -18.30
N SER A 2 66.94 23.27 -17.09
CA SER A 2 65.61 22.66 -16.91
C SER A 2 64.52 23.75 -16.91
N LEU A 3 63.64 23.71 -17.90
CA LEU A 3 62.43 24.53 -17.95
C LEU A 3 61.44 24.05 -16.88
N ILE A 4 61.35 24.79 -15.77
CA ILE A 4 60.29 24.62 -14.78
C ILE A 4 58.97 25.02 -15.44
N LYS A 5 58.12 24.05 -15.80
CA LYS A 5 56.76 24.32 -16.28
C LYS A 5 55.95 25.00 -15.15
N PRO A 6 55.33 26.16 -15.38
CA PRO A 6 54.50 26.79 -14.37
C PRO A 6 53.28 25.91 -14.06
N LYS A 7 53.13 25.55 -12.78
CA LYS A 7 52.00 24.79 -12.25
C LYS A 7 50.71 25.59 -12.48
N ARG A 8 49.87 25.16 -13.44
CA ARG A 8 48.56 25.76 -13.75
C ARG A 8 47.76 25.92 -12.45
N ARG A 9 47.65 27.14 -11.91
CA ARG A 9 46.76 27.43 -10.77
C ARG A 9 45.34 27.11 -11.22
N ARG A 10 44.74 26.04 -10.67
CA ARG A 10 43.31 25.76 -10.84
C ARG A 10 42.55 27.00 -10.37
N GLY A 11 41.93 27.72 -11.30
CA GLY A 11 41.32 29.03 -11.03
C GLY A 11 40.10 28.96 -10.09
N PRO A 12 39.56 30.12 -9.68
CA PRO A 12 38.43 30.22 -8.74
C PRO A 12 37.15 29.54 -9.22
N LYS A 13 37.04 29.21 -10.51
CA LYS A 13 35.92 28.45 -11.09
C LYS A 13 35.78 27.04 -10.49
N LEU A 14 36.89 26.38 -10.13
CA LEU A 14 36.83 25.03 -9.56
C LEU A 14 36.39 25.08 -8.08
N LEU A 15 36.79 26.13 -7.36
CA LEU A 15 36.29 26.40 -6.00
C LEU A 15 34.81 26.77 -5.99
N TRP A 16 34.36 27.60 -6.94
CA TRP A 16 32.94 27.91 -7.12
C TRP A 16 32.10 26.68 -7.46
N LEU A 17 32.59 25.82 -8.35
CA LEU A 17 31.89 24.58 -8.70
C LEU A 17 31.78 23.64 -7.48
N ILE A 18 32.84 23.51 -6.68
CA ILE A 18 32.79 22.75 -5.42
C ILE A 18 31.79 23.38 -4.45
N LEU A 19 31.78 24.70 -4.30
CA LEU A 19 30.83 25.41 -3.43
C LEU A 19 29.38 25.15 -3.85
N VAL A 20 29.07 25.24 -5.15
CA VAL A 20 27.73 24.97 -5.68
C VAL A 20 27.31 23.53 -5.40
N ILE A 21 28.20 22.55 -5.56
CA ILE A 21 27.91 21.15 -5.22
C ILE A 21 27.63 21.01 -3.72
N ILE A 22 28.45 21.62 -2.85
CA ILE A 22 28.25 21.56 -1.40
C ILE A 22 26.89 22.16 -1.01
N VAL A 23 26.53 23.32 -1.58
CA VAL A 23 25.23 23.95 -1.32
C VAL A 23 24.09 23.07 -1.82
N ALA A 24 24.20 22.50 -3.02
CA ALA A 24 23.18 21.59 -3.56
C ALA A 24 23.00 20.35 -2.68
N VAL A 25 24.09 19.76 -2.20
CA VAL A 25 24.06 18.62 -1.26
C VAL A 25 23.45 19.03 0.08
N ALA A 26 23.80 20.20 0.62
CA ALA A 26 23.25 20.68 1.89
C ALA A 26 21.75 20.95 1.81
N VAL A 27 21.27 21.58 0.72
CA VAL A 27 19.84 21.80 0.46
C VAL A 27 19.11 20.46 0.33
N GLY A 28 19.67 19.53 -0.44
CA GLY A 28 19.11 18.19 -0.59
C GLY A 28 19.03 17.43 0.75
N ALA A 29 20.11 17.40 1.52
CA ALA A 29 20.14 16.77 2.83
C ALA A 29 19.15 17.42 3.82
N GLY A 30 19.03 18.75 3.79
CA GLY A 30 18.05 19.47 4.59
C GLY A 30 16.61 19.06 4.26
N TYR A 31 16.27 19.01 2.96
CA TYR A 31 14.94 18.57 2.51
C TYR A 31 14.61 17.16 3.03
N VAL A 32 15.54 16.21 2.89
CA VAL A 32 15.36 14.85 3.41
C VAL A 32 15.15 14.83 4.90
N TYR A 33 15.98 15.56 5.63
CA TYR A 33 15.87 15.60 7.08
C TYR A 33 14.48 16.07 7.52
N PHE A 34 13.95 17.12 6.88
CA PHE A 34 12.58 17.59 7.15
C PHE A 34 11.52 16.56 6.76
N THR A 35 11.64 15.91 5.60
CA THR A 35 10.68 14.89 5.17
C THR A 35 10.69 13.67 6.09
N ILE A 36 11.88 13.18 6.46
CA ILE A 36 12.05 12.08 7.43
C ILE A 36 11.41 12.47 8.75
N ASN A 37 11.72 13.66 9.27
CA ASN A 37 11.20 14.09 10.55
C ASN A 37 9.67 14.30 10.51
N GLY A 38 9.14 14.78 9.39
CA GLY A 38 7.70 14.93 9.16
C GLY A 38 6.97 13.58 9.10
N VAL A 39 7.56 12.57 8.46
CA VAL A 39 7.03 11.22 8.40
C VAL A 39 7.10 10.53 9.76
N LYS A 40 8.28 10.54 10.41
CA LYS A 40 8.48 9.85 11.70
C LYS A 40 7.62 10.41 12.83
N ASN A 41 7.32 11.71 12.78
CA ASN A 41 6.49 12.36 13.80
C ASN A 41 5.00 12.37 13.47
N SER A 42 4.59 11.82 12.32
CA SER A 42 3.20 11.82 11.91
C SER A 42 2.34 10.88 12.76
N ASP A 43 1.05 11.17 12.82
CA ASP A 43 0.09 10.38 13.59
C ASP A 43 -0.05 8.96 13.00
N GLU A 44 0.05 8.85 11.67
CA GLU A 44 0.03 7.57 10.95
C GLU A 44 1.20 6.66 11.38
N MET A 45 2.39 7.23 11.59
CA MET A 45 3.55 6.44 12.01
C MET A 45 3.40 5.94 13.46
N LYS A 46 2.79 6.77 14.32
CA LYS A 46 2.56 6.48 15.74
C LYS A 46 1.30 5.64 16.01
N ALA A 47 0.40 5.52 15.04
CA ALA A 47 -0.83 4.75 15.16
C ALA A 47 -0.56 3.29 15.55
N GLY A 48 -1.44 2.69 16.35
CA GLY A 48 -1.35 1.28 16.69
C GLY A 48 -1.60 0.40 15.46
N ASN A 49 -2.64 0.69 14.69
CA ASN A 49 -3.07 -0.10 13.54
C ASN A 49 -3.31 0.80 12.32
N VAL A 50 -2.69 0.46 11.19
CA VAL A 50 -2.95 1.12 9.91
C VAL A 50 -3.36 0.07 8.89
N ASP A 51 -4.53 0.29 8.31
CA ASP A 51 -5.21 -0.64 7.45
C ASP A 51 -5.17 -0.17 5.99
N TYR A 52 -4.98 -1.11 5.08
CA TYR A 52 -4.92 -0.87 3.64
C TYR A 52 -5.84 -1.86 2.94
N LEU A 53 -6.62 -1.39 1.98
CA LEU A 53 -7.43 -2.22 1.11
C LEU A 53 -6.99 -2.03 -0.33
N PHE A 54 -6.43 -3.08 -0.91
CA PHE A 54 -6.08 -3.12 -2.33
C PHE A 54 -7.11 -3.92 -3.11
N TYR A 55 -7.74 -3.31 -4.10
CA TYR A 55 -8.64 -4.00 -5.02
C TYR A 55 -7.91 -4.34 -6.31
N TRP A 56 -7.73 -5.63 -6.60
CA TRP A 56 -7.07 -6.11 -7.83
C TRP A 56 -8.04 -6.18 -8.99
N GLN A 57 -7.76 -5.43 -10.06
CA GLN A 57 -8.59 -5.31 -11.25
C GLN A 57 -8.05 -6.20 -12.39
N GLU A 58 -8.25 -7.52 -12.28
CA GLU A 58 -7.83 -8.47 -13.32
C GLU A 58 -8.99 -9.39 -13.71
N GLY A 59 -9.91 -8.85 -14.50
CA GLY A 59 -11.00 -9.63 -15.10
C GLY A 59 -11.73 -10.54 -14.09
N ALA A 60 -11.71 -11.85 -14.35
CA ALA A 60 -12.38 -12.86 -13.54
C ALA A 60 -11.68 -13.17 -12.20
N ASP A 61 -10.39 -12.82 -12.07
CA ASP A 61 -9.54 -13.10 -10.89
C ASP A 61 -9.43 -11.87 -9.96
N SER A 62 -10.39 -10.95 -10.07
CA SER A 62 -10.46 -9.77 -9.23
C SER A 62 -10.64 -10.16 -7.76
N LEU A 63 -9.84 -9.56 -6.88
CA LEU A 63 -9.77 -9.88 -5.44
C LEU A 63 -9.54 -8.61 -4.63
N TYR A 64 -9.94 -8.65 -3.36
CA TYR A 64 -9.59 -7.66 -2.36
C TYR A 64 -8.49 -8.20 -1.44
N TYR A 65 -7.44 -7.41 -1.25
CA TYR A 65 -6.37 -7.68 -0.30
C TYR A 65 -6.46 -6.64 0.82
N TYR A 66 -6.95 -7.06 1.99
CA TYR A 66 -6.96 -6.25 3.20
C TYR A 66 -5.66 -6.49 3.97
N LEU A 67 -4.89 -5.45 4.22
CA LEU A 67 -3.66 -5.49 4.98
C LEU A 67 -3.84 -4.69 6.27
N ARG A 68 -3.67 -5.33 7.41
CA ARG A 68 -3.57 -4.67 8.71
C ARG A 68 -2.12 -4.68 9.17
N THR A 69 -1.53 -3.49 9.29
CA THR A 69 -0.16 -3.31 9.80
C THR A 69 -0.22 -2.79 11.23
N THR A 70 0.51 -3.44 12.13
CA THR A 70 0.53 -3.09 13.56
C THR A 70 1.88 -2.45 13.94
N ALA A 71 1.87 -1.52 14.89
CA ALA A 71 3.09 -0.96 15.46
C ALA A 71 3.94 -2.03 16.17
N GLY A 72 3.33 -3.15 16.59
CA GLY A 72 4.01 -4.29 17.20
C GLY A 72 4.80 -5.18 16.25
N GLY A 73 4.96 -4.80 14.97
CA GLY A 73 5.77 -5.56 14.02
C GLY A 73 5.05 -6.80 13.46
N ARG A 74 3.73 -6.73 13.34
CA ARG A 74 2.91 -7.75 12.65
C ARG A 74 2.14 -7.10 11.51
N THR A 75 2.21 -7.71 10.33
CA THR A 75 1.35 -7.39 9.19
C THR A 75 0.51 -8.61 8.82
N SER A 76 -0.80 -8.45 8.84
CA SER A 76 -1.74 -9.49 8.43
C SER A 76 -2.34 -9.14 7.09
N VAL A 77 -2.32 -10.09 6.15
CA VAL A 77 -2.95 -9.97 4.83
C VAL A 77 -4.15 -10.91 4.79
N VAL A 78 -5.33 -10.37 4.52
CA VAL A 78 -6.56 -11.14 4.38
C VAL A 78 -7.07 -10.96 2.95
N THR A 79 -7.25 -12.07 2.24
CA THR A 79 -7.80 -12.06 0.90
C THR A 79 -9.30 -12.30 0.94
N PHE A 80 -10.06 -11.38 0.37
CA PHE A 80 -11.49 -11.48 0.18
C PHE A 80 -11.81 -11.62 -1.31
N PRO A 81 -12.71 -12.55 -1.69
CA PRO A 81 -13.17 -12.61 -3.06
C PRO A 81 -14.14 -11.46 -3.38
N VAL A 82 -14.23 -11.10 -4.66
CA VAL A 82 -15.25 -10.15 -5.10
C VAL A 82 -16.65 -10.73 -4.89
N TYR A 83 -17.60 -9.87 -4.58
CA TYR A 83 -18.96 -10.22 -4.16
C TYR A 83 -19.03 -10.99 -2.84
N ALA A 84 -17.95 -11.04 -2.06
CA ALA A 84 -18.01 -11.57 -0.70
C ALA A 84 -19.14 -10.90 0.08
N THR A 85 -19.83 -11.70 0.90
CA THR A 85 -20.85 -11.23 1.83
C THR A 85 -20.95 -12.24 2.98
N ILE A 86 -21.50 -11.80 4.11
CA ILE A 86 -21.79 -12.67 5.25
C ILE A 86 -23.30 -12.96 5.32
N GLU A 87 -23.66 -14.05 5.99
CA GLU A 87 -25.07 -14.37 6.20
C GLU A 87 -25.79 -13.21 6.91
N ASN A 88 -27.02 -12.93 6.49
CA ASN A 88 -27.88 -11.85 7.00
C ASN A 88 -27.35 -10.42 6.77
N SER A 89 -26.27 -10.21 6.01
CA SER A 89 -25.83 -8.86 5.63
C SER A 89 -26.45 -8.41 4.31
N GLN A 90 -26.76 -7.12 4.21
CA GLN A 90 -27.10 -6.47 2.95
C GLN A 90 -25.86 -5.97 2.21
N GLU A 91 -24.72 -5.89 2.91
CA GLU A 91 -23.46 -5.41 2.37
C GLU A 91 -22.76 -6.49 1.54
N VAL A 92 -22.05 -6.03 0.51
CA VAL A 92 -21.31 -6.88 -0.41
C VAL A 92 -20.04 -6.15 -0.86
N LEU A 93 -18.94 -6.89 -1.03
CA LEU A 93 -17.73 -6.35 -1.65
C LEU A 93 -17.88 -6.28 -3.17
N ASP A 94 -18.67 -5.30 -3.62
CA ASP A 94 -18.80 -4.96 -5.04
C ASP A 94 -17.63 -4.05 -5.47
N PRO A 95 -17.03 -4.26 -6.66
CA PRO A 95 -16.01 -3.37 -7.21
C PRO A 95 -16.39 -1.88 -7.18
N LYS A 96 -17.69 -1.57 -7.28
CA LYS A 96 -18.22 -0.20 -7.25
C LYS A 96 -18.20 0.44 -5.86
N THR A 97 -18.05 -0.34 -4.80
CA THR A 97 -18.02 0.16 -3.42
C THR A 97 -16.77 1.01 -3.16
N GLY A 98 -15.68 0.77 -3.89
CA GLY A 98 -14.44 1.56 -3.79
C GLY A 98 -13.92 1.65 -2.36
N ALA A 99 -13.55 2.86 -1.92
CA ALA A 99 -13.00 3.09 -0.58
C ALA A 99 -13.93 2.69 0.57
N SER A 100 -15.25 2.75 0.40
CA SER A 100 -16.21 2.36 1.45
C SER A 100 -16.18 0.85 1.76
N ALA A 101 -15.57 0.03 0.91
CA ALA A 101 -15.43 -1.40 1.14
C ALA A 101 -14.61 -1.72 2.41
N ILE A 102 -13.75 -0.79 2.85
CA ILE A 102 -12.96 -0.98 4.07
C ILE A 102 -13.86 -0.97 5.33
N GLU A 103 -14.93 -0.17 5.34
CA GLU A 103 -15.87 -0.10 6.46
C GLU A 103 -16.68 -1.39 6.58
N ILE A 104 -17.07 -1.97 5.45
CA ILE A 104 -17.72 -3.28 5.37
C ILE A 104 -16.81 -4.35 6.00
N ILE A 105 -15.54 -4.39 5.60
CA ILE A 105 -14.55 -5.35 6.13
C ILE A 105 -14.33 -5.14 7.64
N HIS A 106 -14.24 -3.89 8.11
CA HIS A 106 -14.14 -3.57 9.53
C HIS A 106 -15.34 -4.08 10.33
N ASN A 107 -16.55 -3.84 9.83
CA ASN A 107 -17.78 -4.35 10.46
C ASN A 107 -17.80 -5.87 10.50
N TRP A 108 -17.39 -6.53 9.41
CA TRP A 108 -17.37 -7.99 9.35
C TRP A 108 -16.33 -8.58 10.27
N LEU A 109 -15.15 -7.97 10.40
CA LEU A 109 -14.06 -8.47 11.23
C LEU A 109 -14.13 -8.01 12.69
N ASP A 110 -15.05 -7.10 13.02
CA ASP A 110 -15.15 -6.43 14.33
C ASP A 110 -13.82 -5.77 14.75
N ILE A 111 -13.21 -5.06 13.80
CA ILE A 111 -11.95 -4.35 14.00
C ILE A 111 -12.06 -2.91 13.50
N LYS A 112 -11.18 -2.06 14.01
CA LYS A 112 -11.00 -0.70 13.53
C LYS A 112 -9.51 -0.39 13.41
N GLY A 113 -9.12 0.23 12.30
CA GLY A 113 -7.81 0.86 12.13
C GLY A 113 -7.83 2.30 12.65
N ASP A 114 -6.68 2.79 13.11
CA ASP A 114 -6.53 4.21 13.42
C ASP A 114 -6.53 5.04 12.13
N PHE A 115 -5.95 4.48 11.07
CA PHE A 115 -5.97 5.00 9.71
C PHE A 115 -6.29 3.88 8.73
N SER A 116 -6.93 4.25 7.62
CA SER A 116 -7.44 3.31 6.63
C SER A 116 -7.28 3.89 5.23
N TYR A 117 -6.68 3.11 4.34
CA TYR A 117 -6.38 3.54 2.98
C TYR A 117 -6.91 2.55 1.95
N PHE A 118 -7.26 3.05 0.78
CA PHE A 118 -7.78 2.29 -0.34
C PHE A 118 -7.01 2.62 -1.61
N ALA A 119 -6.77 1.61 -2.44
CA ALA A 119 -6.38 1.79 -3.83
C ALA A 119 -6.83 0.61 -4.68
N SER A 120 -7.25 0.90 -5.90
CA SER A 120 -7.40 -0.09 -6.96
C SER A 120 -6.06 -0.32 -7.65
N LEU A 121 -5.67 -1.58 -7.80
CA LEU A 121 -4.47 -2.04 -8.47
C LEU A 121 -4.84 -2.57 -9.85
N SER A 122 -4.36 -1.92 -10.90
CA SER A 122 -4.36 -2.47 -12.26
C SER A 122 -2.99 -3.07 -12.60
N PRO A 123 -2.89 -3.94 -13.62
CA PRO A 123 -1.59 -4.45 -14.07
C PRO A 123 -0.59 -3.34 -14.39
N GLU A 124 -1.03 -2.27 -15.06
CA GLU A 124 -0.17 -1.14 -15.41
C GLU A 124 0.34 -0.37 -14.18
N LEU A 125 -0.51 -0.25 -13.14
CA LEU A 125 -0.09 0.35 -11.88
C LEU A 125 0.94 -0.55 -11.18
N ILE A 126 0.75 -1.86 -11.16
CA ILE A 126 1.73 -2.79 -10.58
C ILE A 126 3.07 -2.69 -11.31
N ASP A 127 3.09 -2.73 -12.64
CA ASP A 127 4.32 -2.59 -13.42
C ASP A 127 5.04 -1.27 -13.09
N THR A 128 4.28 -0.18 -12.98
CA THR A 128 4.81 1.14 -12.67
C THR A 128 5.40 1.20 -11.25
N LEU A 129 4.68 0.68 -10.25
CA LEU A 129 5.15 0.63 -8.86
C LEU A 129 6.38 -0.28 -8.73
N THR A 130 6.37 -1.42 -9.40
CA THR A 130 7.46 -2.40 -9.45
C THR A 130 8.75 -1.77 -9.96
N SER A 131 8.68 -1.07 -11.10
CA SER A 131 9.80 -0.30 -11.66
C SER A 131 10.28 0.83 -10.72
N LYS A 132 9.34 1.62 -10.16
CA LYS A 132 9.66 2.74 -9.26
C LYS A 132 10.28 2.30 -7.92
N LEU A 133 9.87 1.15 -7.39
CA LEU A 133 10.37 0.56 -6.16
C LEU A 133 11.66 -0.26 -6.39
N GLY A 134 11.89 -0.75 -7.62
CA GLY A 134 13.01 -1.63 -7.94
C GLY A 134 12.83 -3.00 -7.31
N VAL A 135 11.62 -3.57 -7.45
CA VAL A 135 11.26 -4.94 -7.07
C VAL A 135 10.77 -5.67 -8.31
N ASP A 136 10.58 -6.99 -8.24
CA ASP A 136 9.95 -7.77 -9.31
C ASP A 136 8.60 -8.28 -8.82
N ALA A 137 7.51 -7.86 -9.46
CA ALA A 137 6.16 -8.27 -9.12
C ALA A 137 5.22 -8.20 -10.33
N LEU A 138 4.37 -9.22 -10.46
CA LEU A 138 3.36 -9.33 -11.52
C LEU A 138 1.92 -9.22 -10.98
N ASN A 139 1.74 -9.28 -9.67
CA ASN A 139 0.44 -9.26 -9.01
C ASN A 139 0.56 -8.62 -7.62
N PRO A 140 -0.57 -8.31 -6.95
CA PRO A 140 -0.56 -7.62 -5.66
C PRO A 140 0.23 -8.36 -4.58
N VAL A 141 0.14 -9.69 -4.53
CA VAL A 141 0.85 -10.50 -3.52
C VAL A 141 2.35 -10.37 -3.70
N GLN A 142 2.84 -10.52 -4.93
CA GLN A 142 4.25 -10.35 -5.26
C GLN A 142 4.74 -8.92 -4.99
N LEU A 143 3.88 -7.91 -5.22
CA LEU A 143 4.23 -6.52 -4.92
C LEU A 143 4.39 -6.32 -3.40
N ILE A 144 3.47 -6.86 -2.60
CA ILE A 144 3.55 -6.84 -1.12
C ILE A 144 4.80 -7.58 -0.63
N ASP A 145 5.11 -8.74 -1.22
CA ASP A 145 6.33 -9.49 -0.94
C ASP A 145 7.60 -8.70 -1.29
N GLY A 146 7.64 -8.11 -2.48
CA GLY A 146 8.74 -7.26 -2.93
C GLY A 146 8.95 -6.07 -2.00
N MET A 147 7.87 -5.36 -1.62
CA MET A 147 7.94 -4.24 -0.67
C MET A 147 8.47 -4.69 0.69
N ALA A 148 8.01 -5.82 1.20
CA ALA A 148 8.45 -6.36 2.49
C ALA A 148 9.94 -6.76 2.48
N LEU A 149 10.39 -7.48 1.44
CA LEU A 149 11.79 -7.90 1.33
C LEU A 149 12.75 -6.72 1.16
N ARG A 150 12.32 -5.72 0.39
CA ARG A 150 13.13 -4.54 0.08
C ARG A 150 13.20 -3.57 1.25
N GLY A 151 12.10 -3.44 2.00
CA GLY A 151 11.91 -2.50 3.09
C GLY A 151 11.94 -1.03 2.67
N PHE A 152 11.84 -0.16 3.68
CA PHE A 152 11.88 1.29 3.52
C PHE A 152 13.31 1.82 3.61
N LYS A 153 13.75 2.53 2.57
CA LYS A 153 15.12 3.05 2.43
C LYS A 153 15.14 4.58 2.57
N ILE A 154 16.30 5.13 2.94
CA ILE A 154 16.49 6.58 3.06
C ILE A 154 16.18 7.32 1.75
N LEU A 155 16.47 6.71 0.60
CA LEU A 155 16.17 7.31 -0.70
C LEU A 155 14.68 7.35 -1.04
N ASP A 156 13.84 6.56 -0.36
CA ASP A 156 12.41 6.53 -0.62
C ASP A 156 11.72 7.77 -0.07
N TYR A 157 12.26 8.38 1.00
CA TYR A 157 11.73 9.65 1.52
C TYR A 157 11.72 10.76 0.45
N TRP A 158 12.60 10.69 -0.56
CA TRP A 158 12.59 11.63 -1.68
C TRP A 158 11.50 11.34 -2.71
N LYS A 159 11.08 10.08 -2.82
CA LYS A 159 10.16 9.58 -3.84
C LYS A 159 8.76 9.33 -3.30
N ILE A 160 8.55 9.50 -2.00
CA ILE A 160 7.32 9.08 -1.34
C ILE A 160 6.09 9.85 -1.81
N ALA A 161 6.26 11.12 -2.17
CA ALA A 161 5.20 11.92 -2.79
C ALA A 161 4.86 11.39 -4.18
N ASP A 162 5.87 11.07 -4.99
CA ASP A 162 5.73 10.48 -6.33
C ASP A 162 5.05 9.10 -6.28
N TYR A 163 5.33 8.28 -5.26
CA TYR A 163 4.61 7.02 -5.07
C TYR A 163 3.12 7.25 -4.80
N ALA A 164 2.77 8.22 -3.95
CA ALA A 164 1.37 8.55 -3.66
C ALA A 164 0.65 9.15 -4.87
N GLU A 165 1.34 9.97 -5.64
CA GLU A 165 0.85 10.53 -6.89
C GLU A 165 0.60 9.43 -7.93
N THR A 166 1.50 8.46 -8.07
CA THR A 166 1.34 7.30 -8.97
C THR A 166 0.04 6.55 -8.66
N PHE A 167 -0.28 6.31 -7.37
CA PHE A 167 -1.54 5.69 -7.00
C PHE A 167 -2.76 6.52 -7.43
N LYS A 168 -2.71 7.85 -7.31
CA LYS A 168 -3.81 8.75 -7.67
C LYS A 168 -3.98 8.93 -9.18
N GLU A 169 -2.90 8.89 -9.93
CA GLU A 169 -2.91 8.99 -11.39
C GLU A 169 -3.60 7.79 -12.04
N TYR A 170 -3.34 6.58 -11.53
CA TYR A 170 -3.91 5.34 -12.05
C TYR A 170 -5.25 4.99 -11.41
N ASP A 171 -5.49 5.43 -10.17
CA ASP A 171 -6.76 5.29 -9.47
C ASP A 171 -7.17 6.61 -8.81
N GLY A 172 -8.04 7.37 -9.48
CA GLY A 172 -8.57 8.63 -8.97
C GLY A 172 -9.38 8.50 -7.67
N SER A 173 -9.79 7.28 -7.29
CA SER A 173 -10.45 6.99 -6.01
C SER A 173 -9.50 6.59 -4.89
N SER A 174 -8.20 6.49 -5.19
CA SER A 174 -7.18 6.14 -4.20
C SER A 174 -7.09 7.17 -3.08
N THR A 175 -7.09 6.68 -1.85
CA THR A 175 -6.91 7.52 -0.65
C THR A 175 -5.45 7.52 -0.16
N MET A 176 -4.53 6.92 -0.92
CA MET A 176 -3.12 6.84 -0.55
C MET A 176 -2.49 8.22 -0.39
N THR A 177 -1.74 8.38 0.70
CA THR A 177 -0.97 9.59 1.01
C THR A 177 0.51 9.25 1.11
N PRO A 178 1.41 10.25 1.02
CA PRO A 178 2.83 9.99 1.23
C PRO A 178 3.12 9.33 2.58
N ARG A 179 2.41 9.74 3.64
CA ARG A 179 2.56 9.14 4.98
C ARG A 179 2.06 7.70 5.02
N ALA A 180 0.92 7.42 4.38
CA ALA A 180 0.39 6.07 4.26
C ALA A 180 1.41 5.11 3.63
N ILE A 181 2.08 5.55 2.56
CA ILE A 181 3.10 4.75 1.87
C ILE A 181 4.34 4.57 2.74
N ALA A 182 4.75 5.60 3.49
CA ALA A 182 5.88 5.50 4.41
C ALA A 182 5.63 4.42 5.45
N VAL A 183 4.46 4.49 6.09
CA VAL A 183 4.05 3.52 7.11
C VAL A 183 3.96 2.12 6.51
N LEU A 184 3.41 1.99 5.30
CA LEU A 184 3.30 0.71 4.62
C LEU A 184 4.69 0.08 4.39
N LEU A 185 5.61 0.82 3.78
CA LEU A 185 6.97 0.34 3.48
C LEU A 185 7.76 0.06 4.77
N GLU A 186 7.65 0.94 5.77
CA GLU A 186 8.36 0.81 7.05
C GLU A 186 7.87 -0.41 7.82
N ARG A 187 6.55 -0.61 7.91
CA ARG A 187 5.97 -1.74 8.64
C ARG A 187 6.14 -3.04 7.89
N LEU A 188 5.93 -3.08 6.57
CA LEU A 188 6.16 -4.29 5.77
C LEU A 188 7.61 -4.77 5.88
N GLY A 189 8.58 -3.84 5.82
CA GLY A 189 10.00 -4.17 5.93
C GLY A 189 10.44 -4.68 7.30
N ASN A 190 9.70 -4.36 8.37
CA ASN A 190 10.09 -4.63 9.76
C ASN A 190 9.11 -5.56 10.49
N SER A 191 8.18 -6.22 9.79
CA SER A 191 7.14 -7.03 10.43
C SER A 191 7.21 -8.51 10.04
N SER A 192 6.74 -9.35 10.97
CA SER A 192 6.29 -10.70 10.66
C SER A 192 5.00 -10.64 9.85
N ARG A 193 4.89 -11.50 8.83
CA ARG A 193 3.78 -11.47 7.88
C ARG A 193 2.96 -12.74 7.99
N MET A 194 1.64 -12.57 8.10
CA MET A 194 0.69 -13.67 8.15
C MET A 194 -0.36 -13.47 7.06
N ALA A 195 -0.63 -14.52 6.28
CA ALA A 195 -1.62 -14.50 5.23
C ALA A 195 -2.81 -15.37 5.61
N TYR A 196 -4.01 -14.86 5.38
CA TYR A 196 -5.27 -15.53 5.64
C TYR A 196 -6.12 -15.49 4.38
N GLN A 197 -6.65 -16.65 3.99
CA GLN A 197 -7.61 -16.75 2.91
C GLN A 197 -8.95 -17.16 3.50
N LEU A 198 -9.99 -16.37 3.23
CA LEU A 198 -11.33 -16.69 3.68
C LEU A 198 -11.95 -17.76 2.79
N GLU A 199 -12.54 -18.75 3.42
CA GLU A 199 -13.29 -19.79 2.73
C GLU A 199 -14.71 -19.33 2.40
N THR A 200 -15.22 -19.79 1.26
CA THR A 200 -16.57 -19.48 0.79
C THR A 200 -17.46 -20.71 0.82
N SER A 201 -18.76 -20.51 0.98
CA SER A 201 -19.77 -21.57 0.97
C SER A 201 -20.02 -22.11 -0.44
N THR A 202 -19.77 -21.31 -1.48
CA THR A 202 -19.86 -21.70 -2.88
C THR A 202 -18.57 -21.37 -3.62
N GLN A 203 -18.29 -22.06 -4.73
CA GLN A 203 -17.12 -21.77 -5.56
C GLN A 203 -17.31 -20.49 -6.41
N PHE A 204 -18.54 -20.18 -6.79
CA PHE A 204 -18.89 -19.03 -7.62
C PHE A 204 -19.96 -18.16 -6.96
N PRO A 205 -20.01 -16.85 -7.26
CA PRO A 205 -21.06 -15.97 -6.78
C PRO A 205 -22.43 -16.44 -7.26
N LEU A 206 -23.38 -16.54 -6.32
CA LEU A 206 -24.79 -16.79 -6.60
C LEU A 206 -25.42 -15.52 -7.15
N LYS A 207 -26.06 -15.62 -8.32
CA LYS A 207 -26.90 -14.56 -8.87
C LYS A 207 -28.30 -14.70 -8.30
N ILE A 208 -28.71 -13.74 -7.48
CA ILE A 208 -30.02 -13.70 -6.85
C ILE A 208 -30.84 -12.64 -7.55
N SER A 209 -31.96 -13.04 -8.17
CA SER A 209 -32.92 -12.09 -8.75
C SER A 209 -33.73 -11.43 -7.64
N ILE A 210 -33.69 -10.10 -7.58
CA ILE A 210 -34.46 -9.31 -6.63
C ILE A 210 -35.67 -8.71 -7.37
N GLY A 211 -36.87 -9.07 -6.91
CA GLY A 211 -38.13 -8.53 -7.41
C GLY A 211 -38.59 -9.10 -8.76
N VAL A 212 -39.75 -8.61 -9.22
CA VAL A 212 -40.41 -9.01 -10.47
C VAL A 212 -39.79 -8.32 -11.71
N GLY A 213 -38.90 -7.33 -11.49
CA GLY A 213 -38.30 -6.48 -12.52
C GLY A 213 -36.98 -6.98 -13.13
N GLY A 214 -36.47 -8.14 -12.69
CA GLY A 214 -35.26 -8.74 -13.28
C GLY A 214 -33.92 -8.15 -12.80
N GLU A 215 -33.91 -7.35 -11.74
CA GLU A 215 -32.66 -6.94 -11.09
C GLU A 215 -31.98 -8.17 -10.48
N SER A 216 -30.65 -8.27 -10.60
CA SER A 216 -29.88 -9.38 -10.02
C SER A 216 -28.70 -8.86 -9.23
N VAL A 217 -28.46 -9.49 -8.08
CA VAL A 217 -27.27 -9.23 -7.24
C VAL A 217 -26.39 -10.47 -7.22
N SER A 218 -25.08 -10.27 -7.25
CA SER A 218 -24.09 -11.35 -7.12
C SER A 218 -23.64 -11.42 -5.66
N ARG A 219 -23.65 -12.62 -5.09
CA ARG A 219 -23.27 -12.86 -3.69
C ARG A 219 -22.43 -14.11 -3.54
N LEU A 220 -21.32 -14.00 -2.84
CA LEU A 220 -20.43 -15.09 -2.50
C LEU A 220 -20.32 -15.17 -0.98
N TYR A 221 -21.03 -16.10 -0.38
CA TYR A 221 -21.12 -16.20 1.07
C TYR A 221 -19.82 -16.72 1.66
N LEU A 222 -19.27 -15.99 2.63
CA LEU A 222 -18.13 -16.43 3.43
C LEU A 222 -18.58 -17.47 4.44
N LYS A 223 -17.75 -18.49 4.69
CA LYS A 223 -18.01 -19.46 5.76
C LYS A 223 -17.85 -18.79 7.13
N PRO A 224 -18.84 -18.89 8.04
CA PRO A 224 -18.77 -18.29 9.36
C PRO A 224 -17.52 -18.67 10.16
N ASP A 225 -17.16 -19.96 10.18
CA ASP A 225 -16.00 -20.46 10.93
C ASP A 225 -14.67 -19.89 10.43
N SER A 226 -14.55 -19.68 9.11
CA SER A 226 -13.37 -19.09 8.49
C SER A 226 -13.24 -17.62 8.86
N LEU A 227 -14.35 -16.88 8.81
CA LEU A 227 -14.40 -15.49 9.24
C LEU A 227 -14.01 -15.33 10.70
N ASP A 228 -14.62 -16.13 11.60
CA ASP A 228 -14.35 -16.07 13.03
C ASP A 228 -12.89 -16.41 13.38
N SER A 229 -12.28 -17.33 12.63
CA SER A 229 -10.85 -17.65 12.78
C SER A 229 -9.97 -16.45 12.44
N VAL A 230 -10.28 -15.72 11.37
CA VAL A 230 -9.57 -14.49 10.99
C VAL A 230 -9.80 -13.38 12.01
N LYS A 231 -11.03 -13.20 12.52
CA LYS A 231 -11.32 -12.21 13.59
C LYS A 231 -10.41 -12.41 14.79
N ARG A 232 -10.35 -13.64 15.31
CA ARG A 232 -9.51 -14.01 16.47
C ARG A 232 -8.02 -13.80 16.18
N ALA A 233 -7.59 -14.05 14.95
CA ALA A 233 -6.20 -13.85 14.56
C ALA A 233 -5.82 -12.36 14.52
N LEU A 234 -6.74 -11.50 14.08
CA LEU A 234 -6.51 -10.06 13.96
C LEU A 234 -6.72 -9.27 15.27
N SER A 235 -7.51 -9.79 16.21
CA SER A 235 -7.75 -9.16 17.51
C SER A 235 -6.60 -9.27 18.50
N ASN A 236 -5.69 -10.23 18.30
CA ASN A 236 -4.49 -10.46 19.11
C ASN A 236 -3.30 -9.60 18.67
#